data_AF-A0A835IU70-F1
#
_entry.id   AF-A0A835IU70-F1
#
_cell.length_a   1.000
_cell.length_b   1.000
_cell.length_c   1.000
_cell.angle_alpha   90.00
_cell.angle_beta   90.00
_cell.angle_gamma   90.00
#
_symmetry.space_group_name_H-M   'P 1'
#
loop_
_entity.id
_entity.type
_entity.pdbx_description
1 polymer ?
#
loop_
_entity_poly.entity_id
_entity_poly.type
_entity_poly.pdbx_seq_one_letter_code
_entity_poly.pdbx_strand_id
1 'polypeptide(L)'
;MFLRSHRNVSRETLEFATCLNDVGVRKCQVMGHYAHIAGGFLNVGFTKKDLYNKMGKERRSRCIDGDANTLLANLEDKVKLDALFHYNYELNASGS
;
A
#
# COMPACT_ATOMS: atom_id res chain seq x y z
N MET A 1 -9.08 24.22 -4.52
CA MET A 1 -8.04 23.84 -5.51
C MET A 1 -6.76 23.55 -4.74
N PHE A 2 -6.31 22.30 -4.65
CA PHE A 2 -5.04 21.96 -3.99
C PHE A 2 -3.89 22.20 -4.97
N LEU A 3 -2.94 23.07 -4.62
CA LEU A 3 -1.72 23.29 -5.41
C LEU A 3 -0.95 21.97 -5.55
N ARG A 4 -0.28 21.76 -6.69
CA ARG A 4 0.56 20.57 -6.95
C ARG A 4 1.65 20.36 -5.88
N SER A 5 2.06 21.42 -5.18
CA SER A 5 2.99 21.40 -4.04
C SER A 5 2.39 20.79 -2.76
N HIS A 6 1.06 20.69 -2.63
CA HIS A 6 0.34 19.99 -1.56
C HIS A 6 -0.02 18.53 -1.95
N ARG A 7 0.92 17.81 -2.58
CA ARG A 7 0.75 16.39 -2.92
C ARG A 7 1.79 15.49 -2.24
N ASN A 8 2.50 16.04 -1.28
CA ASN A 8 3.60 15.32 -0.65
C ASN A 8 3.07 14.46 0.49
N VAL A 9 2.89 13.17 0.20
CA VAL A 9 2.70 12.14 1.24
C VAL A 9 4.07 11.86 1.85
N SER A 10 4.25 12.20 3.13
CA SER A 10 5.52 11.95 3.84
C SER A 10 5.83 10.46 3.92
N ARG A 11 7.09 10.11 4.17
CA ARG A 11 7.50 8.71 4.32
C ARG A 11 6.82 8.07 5.54
N GLU A 12 6.74 8.77 6.68
CA GLU A 12 6.08 8.22 7.88
C GLU A 12 4.59 7.99 7.64
N THR A 13 3.94 8.95 6.96
CA THR A 13 2.53 8.83 6.53
C THR A 13 2.35 7.59 5.65
N LEU A 14 3.25 7.39 4.70
CA LEU A 14 3.17 6.26 3.78
C LEU A 14 3.41 4.91 4.47
N GLU A 15 4.38 4.84 5.39
CA GLU A 15 4.67 3.65 6.18
C GLU A 15 3.49 3.27 7.07
N PHE A 16 2.93 4.25 7.80
CA PHE A 16 1.76 4.01 8.65
C PHE A 16 0.52 3.62 7.84
N ALA A 17 0.25 4.30 6.73
CA ALA A 17 -0.85 3.96 5.83
C ALA A 17 -0.72 2.55 5.26
N THR A 18 0.51 2.14 4.93
CA THR A 18 0.81 0.79 4.42
C THR A 18 0.63 -0.26 5.51
N CYS A 19 1.12 -0.01 6.72
CA CYS A 19 0.92 -0.89 7.87
C CYS A 19 -0.56 -1.13 8.16
N LEU A 20 -1.36 -0.06 8.23
CA LEU A 20 -2.81 -0.17 8.40
C LEU A 20 -3.46 -1.00 7.27
N ASN A 21 -3.02 -0.81 6.03
CA ASN A 21 -3.56 -1.57 4.91
C ASN A 21 -3.14 -3.04 4.90
N ASP A 22 -1.92 -3.34 5.34
CA ASP A 22 -1.40 -4.70 5.46
C ASP A 22 -2.16 -5.48 6.56
N VAL A 23 -2.64 -4.82 7.62
CA VAL A 23 -3.55 -5.43 8.64
C VAL A 23 -5.04 -5.37 8.27
N GLY A 24 -5.36 -5.10 7.00
CA GLY A 24 -6.73 -5.19 6.48
C GLY A 24 -7.59 -3.91 6.56
N VAL A 25 -7.06 -2.80 7.08
CA VAL A 25 -7.80 -1.52 7.07
C VAL A 25 -7.96 -1.03 5.65
N ARG A 26 -9.20 -0.65 5.30
CA ARG A 26 -9.50 -0.15 3.96
C ARG A 26 -8.82 1.20 3.75
N LYS A 27 -8.26 1.44 2.56
CA LYS A 27 -7.63 2.72 2.20
C LYS A 27 -8.54 3.93 2.40
N CYS A 28 -9.88 3.77 2.36
CA CYS A 28 -10.83 4.86 2.65
C CYS A 28 -10.84 5.23 4.13
N GLN A 29 -10.75 4.23 5.02
CA GLN A 29 -10.65 4.42 6.46
C GLN A 29 -9.29 5.04 6.83
N VAL A 30 -8.21 4.61 6.17
CA VAL A 30 -6.88 5.24 6.33
C VAL A 30 -6.91 6.73 5.96
N MET A 31 -7.53 7.09 4.82
CA MET A 31 -7.71 8.50 4.45
C MET A 31 -8.58 9.24 5.46
N GLY A 32 -9.64 8.60 5.97
CA GLY A 32 -10.49 9.15 7.02
C GLY A 32 -9.74 9.44 8.31
N HIS A 33 -8.80 8.58 8.70
CA HIS A 33 -7.95 8.78 9.86
C HIS A 33 -7.07 10.04 9.72
N TYR A 34 -6.42 10.24 8.57
CA TYR A 34 -5.64 11.46 8.34
C TYR A 34 -6.50 12.72 8.31
N ALA A 35 -7.69 12.63 7.71
CA ALA A 35 -8.64 13.73 7.73
C ALA A 35 -9.11 14.05 9.16
N HIS A 36 -9.34 13.04 9.99
CA HIS A 36 -9.71 13.23 11.38
C HIS A 36 -8.61 13.96 12.18
N ILE A 37 -7.36 13.51 12.06
CA ILE A 37 -6.21 14.15 12.73
C ILE A 37 -6.00 15.58 12.24
N ALA A 38 -6.18 15.84 10.94
CA ALA A 38 -6.05 17.17 10.37
C ALA A 38 -7.26 18.09 10.64
N GLY A 39 -8.33 17.59 11.27
CA GLY A 39 -9.57 18.35 11.48
C GLY A 39 -10.40 18.57 10.21
N GLY A 40 -10.18 17.76 9.17
CA GLY A 40 -10.96 17.75 7.95
C GLY A 40 -10.15 17.34 6.72
N PHE A 41 -10.84 16.86 5.67
CA PHE A 41 -10.19 16.49 4.41
C PHE A 41 -9.51 17.66 3.70
N LEU A 42 -9.98 18.90 3.92
CA LEU A 42 -9.38 20.11 3.36
C LEU A 42 -8.03 20.47 4.00
N ASN A 43 -7.80 19.99 5.22
CA ASN A 43 -6.61 20.28 6.00
C ASN A 43 -5.51 19.22 5.80
N VAL A 44 -5.81 18.13 5.08
CA VAL A 44 -4.82 17.12 4.72
C VAL A 44 -3.97 17.65 3.57
N GLY A 45 -2.65 17.68 3.75
CA GLY A 45 -1.68 18.16 2.77
C GLY A 45 -1.48 17.29 1.53
N PHE A 46 -2.38 16.34 1.26
CA PHE A 46 -2.38 15.45 0.10
C PHE A 46 -3.80 14.97 -0.22
N THR A 47 -4.03 14.60 -1.47
CA THR A 47 -5.34 14.05 -1.87
C THR A 47 -5.42 12.54 -1.64
N LYS A 48 -6.65 12.01 -1.60
CA LYS A 48 -6.90 10.55 -1.62
C LYS A 48 -6.15 9.85 -2.75
N LYS A 49 -6.09 10.49 -3.93
CA LYS A 49 -5.39 9.96 -5.11
C LYS A 49 -3.89 9.86 -4.86
N ASP A 50 -3.28 10.87 -4.24
CA ASP A 50 -1.84 10.88 -3.96
C ASP A 50 -1.47 9.75 -2.99
N LEU A 51 -2.22 9.61 -1.90
CA LEU A 51 -2.03 8.52 -0.93
C LEU A 51 -2.15 7.15 -1.60
N TYR A 52 -3.18 6.93 -2.41
CA TYR A 52 -3.43 5.62 -3.01
C TYR A 52 -2.37 5.25 -4.05
N ASN A 53 -1.92 6.24 -4.83
CA ASN A 53 -0.86 6.06 -5.81
C ASN A 53 0.47 5.72 -5.12
N LYS A 54 0.80 6.41 -4.02
CA LYS A 54 2.00 6.14 -3.23
C LYS A 54 1.95 4.75 -2.59
N MET A 55 0.87 4.39 -1.91
CA MET A 55 0.70 3.03 -1.35
C MET A 55 0.78 1.95 -2.42
N GLY A 56 0.20 2.19 -3.59
CA GLY A 56 0.28 1.27 -4.73
C GLY A 56 1.71 1.15 -5.27
N LYS A 57 2.48 2.25 -5.31
CA LYS A 57 3.89 2.25 -5.70
C LYS A 57 4.74 1.47 -4.70
N GLU A 58 4.55 1.69 -3.39
CA GLU A 58 5.26 0.96 -2.33
C GLU A 58 4.96 -0.54 -2.37
N ARG A 59 3.70 -0.91 -2.61
CA ARG A 59 3.35 -2.32 -2.75
C ARG A 59 4.06 -2.95 -3.95
N ARG A 60 4.18 -2.23 -5.06
CA ARG A 60 4.90 -2.71 -6.25
C ARG A 60 6.41 -2.73 -6.05
N SER A 61 7.01 -1.75 -5.38
CA SER A 61 8.46 -1.77 -5.11
C SER A 61 8.86 -2.96 -4.25
N ARG A 62 8.04 -3.35 -3.26
CA ARG A 62 8.22 -4.61 -2.52
C ARG A 62 8.19 -5.86 -3.41
N CYS A 63 7.58 -5.77 -4.59
CA CYS A 63 7.50 -6.85 -5.56
C CYS A 63 8.57 -6.79 -6.66
N ILE A 64 9.36 -5.71 -6.74
CA ILE A 64 10.30 -5.48 -7.85
C ILE A 64 11.70 -6.07 -7.56
N ASP A 65 12.01 -6.43 -6.30
CA ASP A 65 13.36 -6.85 -5.88
C ASP A 65 13.74 -8.33 -6.13
N GLY A 66 13.22 -8.90 -7.23
CA GLY A 66 13.93 -9.98 -7.92
C GLY A 66 13.42 -11.39 -7.68
N ASP A 67 13.15 -12.07 -8.80
CA ASP A 67 12.65 -13.44 -8.93
C ASP A 67 11.23 -13.69 -8.40
N ALA A 68 10.41 -14.32 -9.24
CA ALA A 68 9.10 -14.84 -8.86
C ALA A 68 9.19 -15.74 -7.63
N ASN A 69 10.33 -16.40 -7.42
CA ASN A 69 10.61 -17.21 -6.24
C ASN A 69 10.73 -16.38 -4.95
N THR A 70 11.38 -15.22 -4.96
CA THR A 70 11.48 -14.34 -3.77
C THR A 70 10.12 -13.75 -3.41
N LEU A 71 9.31 -13.45 -4.43
CA LEU A 71 7.92 -13.04 -4.28
C LEU A 71 7.07 -14.16 -3.66
N LEU A 72 7.20 -15.38 -4.17
CA LEU A 72 6.53 -16.57 -3.63
C LEU A 72 6.92 -16.83 -2.18
N ALA A 73 8.22 -16.81 -1.85
CA ALA A 73 8.70 -16.98 -0.48
C ALA A 73 8.13 -15.91 0.48
N ASN A 74 8.08 -14.64 0.04
CA ASN A 74 7.45 -13.58 0.83
C ASN A 74 5.93 -13.79 1.03
N LEU A 75 5.24 -14.31 0.01
CA LEU A 75 3.81 -14.60 0.10
C LEU A 75 3.56 -15.79 1.05
N GLU A 76 4.41 -16.82 1.02
CA GLU A 76 4.37 -17.95 1.96
C GLU A 76 4.61 -17.49 3.40
N ASP A 77 5.58 -16.60 3.63
CA ASP A 77 5.83 -16.05 4.95
C ASP A 77 4.67 -15.19 5.45
N LYS A 78 3.96 -14.50 4.55
CA LYS A 78 2.73 -13.78 4.90
C LYS A 78 1.58 -14.69 5.29
N VAL A 79 1.42 -15.85 4.65
CA VAL A 79 0.42 -16.85 5.07
C VAL A 79 0.71 -17.38 6.48
N LYS A 80 2.00 -17.52 6.85
CA LYS A 80 2.38 -17.94 8.21
C LYS A 80 2.07 -16.88 9.27
N LEU A 81 2.15 -15.60 8.91
CA LEU A 81 1.92 -14.47 9.81
C LEU A 81 0.45 -14.05 9.91
N ASP A 82 -0.31 -14.22 8.84
CA ASP A 82 -1.73 -13.86 8.76
C ASP A 82 -2.53 -15.01 8.14
N ALA A 83 -3.26 -15.74 9.00
CA ALA A 83 -4.08 -16.88 8.61
C ALA A 83 -5.26 -16.52 7.67
N LEU A 84 -5.57 -15.23 7.51
CA LEU A 84 -6.59 -14.73 6.57
C LEU A 84 -5.99 -14.28 5.23
N PHE A 85 -4.66 -14.33 5.09
CA PHE A 85 -3.98 -13.92 3.88
C PHE A 85 -4.07 -15.03 2.81
N HIS A 86 -4.67 -14.70 1.66
CA HIS A 86 -4.80 -15.61 0.52
C HIS A 86 -4.16 -14.99 -0.74
N TYR A 87 -3.43 -15.79 -1.52
CA TYR A 87 -2.86 -15.40 -2.80
C TYR A 87 -3.00 -16.52 -3.84
N ASN A 88 -3.02 -16.15 -5.12
CA ASN A 88 -3.01 -17.07 -6.27
C ASN A 88 -1.92 -16.63 -7.25
N TYR A 89 -1.31 -17.58 -7.95
CA TYR A 89 -0.36 -17.32 -9.02
C TYR A 89 -0.58 -18.30 -10.17
N GLU A 90 -0.34 -17.84 -11.39
CA GLU A 90 -0.38 -18.66 -12.60
C GLU A 90 1.05 -18.85 -13.11
N LEU A 91 1.46 -20.11 -13.27
CA LEU A 91 2.71 -20.44 -13.92
C LEU A 91 2.47 -20.39 -15.43
N ASN A 92 3.10 -19.43 -16.11
CA ASN A 92 3.27 -19.56 -17.55
C ASN A 92 4.18 -20.78 -17.75
N ALA A 93 3.62 -21.87 -18.28
CA ALA A 93 4.43 -23.00 -18.70
C ALA A 93 5.53 -22.44 -19.62
N SER A 94 6.77 -22.60 -19.21
CA SER A 94 7.93 -22.23 -20.02
C SER A 94 7.82 -22.98 -21.34
N GLY A 95 7.34 -22.28 -22.37
CA GLY A 95 7.50 -22.70 -23.76
C GLY A 95 8.99 -22.83 -24.00
N SER A 96 9.39 -24.07 -24.29
CA SER A 96 10.75 -24.50 -24.60
C SER A 96 11.34 -23.75 -25.81
#